data_AF-A0A7G9B4Z6-F1
#
_entry.id   AF-A0A7G9B4Z6-F1
#
_cell.length_a   1.000
_cell.length_b   1.000
_cell.length_c   1.000
_cell.angle_alpha   90.00
_cell.angle_beta   90.00
_cell.angle_gamma   90.00
#
_symmetry.space_group_name_H-M   'P 1'
#
loop_
_entity.id
_entity.type
_entity.pdbx_description
1 polymer ?
#
loop_
_entity_poly.entity_id
_entity_poly.type
_entity_poly.pdbx_seq_one_letter_code
_entity_poly.pdbx_strand_id
1 'polypeptide(L)'
;MTERKPVAPFYAAAVVFLLYALIFPLYAPLHYAIAAAAAAAVFAVASLLCRGGAVGQSEKKEEKKAEEKPTGNPELDKMLKDGRLAIAEMKRLDGNIADEEISADIVRLEQVSEKIFDQVRQDPKKLPQIRKFMDYYLPTTLKLLNAYDRAAGVGVSGENINATLHKVEGMMKTIVAAFEKQLDALFGSEALDISTDITVLENMMAREGLTESPLKAESVPKEDGDFKLEL
;
A
#
# COMPACT_ATOMS: atom_id res chain seq x y z
N MET A 1 11.84 17.58 11.69
CA MET A 1 11.06 17.10 12.85
C MET A 1 10.16 18.24 13.32
N THR A 2 8.92 18.28 12.84
CA THR A 2 7.86 19.12 13.39
C THR A 2 6.54 18.41 13.14
N GLU A 3 6.22 17.49 14.04
CA GLU A 3 4.89 16.89 14.20
C GLU A 3 3.89 18.05 14.44
N ARG A 4 2.98 18.32 13.49
CA ARG A 4 1.86 19.23 13.78
C ARG A 4 0.79 18.44 14.50
N LYS A 5 0.86 18.50 15.83
CA LYS A 5 -0.23 18.03 16.70
C LYS A 5 -1.51 18.80 16.35
N PRO A 6 -2.67 18.14 16.29
CA PRO A 6 -3.93 18.84 16.11
C PRO A 6 -4.08 19.83 17.26
N VAL A 7 -4.20 21.12 16.94
CA VAL A 7 -4.40 22.22 17.90
C VAL A 7 -5.85 22.35 18.35
N ALA A 8 -6.76 21.60 17.72
CA ALA A 8 -8.18 21.49 18.05
C ALA A 8 -8.52 21.22 19.54
N PRO A 9 -7.80 20.36 20.29
CA PRO A 9 -8.10 20.13 21.70
C PRO A 9 -7.70 21.32 22.60
N PHE A 10 -6.75 22.16 22.18
CA PHE A 10 -6.36 23.35 22.95
C PHE A 10 -7.43 24.46 22.88
N TYR A 11 -8.10 24.61 21.74
CA TYR A 11 -9.21 25.57 21.59
C TYR A 11 -10.47 25.14 22.34
N ALA A 12 -10.78 23.84 22.37
CA ALA A 12 -11.89 23.32 23.16
C ALA A 12 -11.69 23.56 24.67
N ALA A 13 -10.47 23.38 25.17
CA ALA A 13 -10.13 23.68 26.56
C ALA A 13 -10.22 25.19 26.88
N ALA A 14 -9.81 26.07 25.95
CA ALA A 14 -9.90 27.53 26.12
C ALA A 14 -11.34 28.05 26.18
N VAL A 15 -12.25 27.49 25.36
CA VAL A 15 -13.68 27.86 25.36
C VAL A 15 -14.37 27.40 26.65
N VAL A 16 -14.04 26.21 27.16
CA VAL A 16 -14.54 25.72 28.45
C VAL A 16 -14.03 26.58 29.61
N PHE A 17 -12.77 27.02 29.57
CA PHE A 17 -12.19 27.90 30.58
C PHE A 17 -12.83 29.30 30.57
N LEU A 18 -13.12 29.84 29.39
CA LEU A 18 -13.83 31.13 29.23
C LEU A 18 -15.29 31.08 29.69
N LEU A 19 -16.00 29.99 29.39
CA LEU A 19 -17.39 29.79 29.85
C LEU A 19 -17.47 29.57 31.37
N TYR A 20 -16.47 28.89 31.95
CA TYR A 20 -16.36 28.69 33.39
C TYR A 20 -16.07 30.01 34.13
N ALA A 21 -15.21 30.87 33.57
CA ALA A 21 -14.88 32.18 34.13
C ALA A 21 -16.07 33.18 34.09
N LEU A 22 -17.03 32.99 33.17
CA LEU A 22 -18.19 33.88 33.01
C LEU A 22 -19.33 33.58 34.01
N ILE A 23 -19.37 32.37 34.58
CA ILE A 23 -20.52 31.88 35.35
C ILE A 23 -20.28 31.89 36.88
N PHE A 24 -19.03 31.94 37.37
CA PHE A 24 -18.75 31.71 38.81
C PHE A 24 -17.90 32.80 39.50
N PRO A 25 -18.32 33.37 40.65
CA PRO A 25 -17.56 34.37 41.39
C PRO A 25 -16.34 33.75 42.12
N LEU A 26 -15.16 34.29 41.82
CA LEU A 26 -13.86 33.68 42.10
C LEU A 26 -13.28 34.07 43.48
N TYR A 27 -13.90 33.65 44.60
CA TYR A 27 -13.44 34.03 45.95
C TYR A 27 -13.53 32.94 47.05
N ALA A 28 -13.18 31.68 46.76
CA ALA A 28 -12.90 30.70 47.82
C ALA A 28 -11.97 29.55 47.34
N PRO A 29 -11.05 29.04 48.18
CA PRO A 29 -10.06 28.02 47.79
C PRO A 29 -10.67 26.66 47.41
N LEU A 30 -11.93 26.41 47.81
CA LEU A 30 -12.67 25.19 47.49
C LEU A 30 -13.02 25.08 46.00
N HIS A 31 -13.09 26.19 45.27
CA HIS A 31 -13.44 26.20 43.84
C HIS A 31 -12.29 25.69 42.96
N TYR A 32 -11.03 25.83 43.37
CA TYR A 32 -9.91 25.23 42.65
C TYR A 32 -9.96 23.70 42.66
N ALA A 33 -10.40 23.11 43.78
CA ALA A 33 -10.57 21.66 43.88
C ALA A 33 -11.71 21.16 42.97
N ILE A 34 -12.82 21.91 42.90
CA ILE A 34 -13.95 21.58 42.02
C ILE A 34 -13.57 21.75 40.55
N ALA A 35 -12.81 22.80 40.20
CA ALA A 35 -12.31 23.00 38.84
C ALA A 35 -11.35 21.87 38.40
N ALA A 36 -10.45 21.43 39.30
CA ALA A 36 -9.56 20.30 39.03
C ALA A 36 -10.34 18.99 38.82
N ALA A 37 -11.37 18.74 39.64
CA ALA A 37 -12.24 17.57 39.50
C ALA A 37 -13.06 17.61 38.20
N ALA A 38 -13.59 18.78 37.83
CA ALA A 38 -14.32 18.95 36.56
C ALA A 38 -13.39 18.75 35.34
N ALA A 39 -12.17 19.27 35.37
CA ALA A 39 -11.18 19.05 34.31
C ALA A 39 -10.81 17.56 34.18
N ALA A 40 -10.63 16.86 35.30
CA ALA A 40 -10.38 15.42 35.30
C ALA A 40 -11.57 14.62 34.75
N ALA A 41 -12.80 15.01 35.08
CA ALA A 41 -14.02 14.37 34.57
C ALA A 41 -14.20 14.60 33.05
N VAL A 42 -13.97 15.83 32.57
CA VAL A 42 -14.01 16.13 31.13
C VAL A 42 -12.91 15.39 30.37
N PHE A 43 -11.69 15.30 30.93
CA PHE A 43 -10.62 14.50 30.34
C PHE A 43 -10.96 13.01 30.30
N ALA A 44 -11.55 12.46 31.36
CA ALA A 44 -12.01 11.07 31.40
C ALA A 44 -13.12 10.80 30.38
N VAL A 45 -14.10 11.70 30.25
CA VAL A 45 -15.20 11.56 29.28
C VAL A 45 -14.70 11.75 27.84
N ALA A 46 -13.84 12.73 27.57
CA ALA A 46 -13.22 12.92 26.26
C ALA A 46 -12.33 11.74 25.88
N SER A 47 -11.56 11.18 26.81
CA SER A 47 -10.76 9.98 26.55
C SER A 47 -11.62 8.73 26.35
N LEU A 48 -12.79 8.61 27.01
CA LEU A 48 -13.75 7.54 26.75
C LEU A 48 -14.46 7.70 25.41
N LEU A 49 -14.88 8.91 25.04
CA LEU A 49 -15.55 9.20 23.77
C LEU A 49 -14.58 9.10 22.58
N CYS A 50 -13.33 9.52 22.73
CA CYS A 50 -12.28 9.28 21.74
C CYS A 50 -11.89 7.79 21.65
N ARG A 51 -11.99 7.01 22.74
CA ARG A 51 -11.89 5.54 22.67
C ARG A 51 -13.14 4.89 22.05
N GLY A 52 -14.30 5.53 22.15
CA GLY A 52 -15.57 5.10 21.56
C GLY A 52 -15.75 5.46 20.08
N GLY A 53 -14.95 6.38 19.54
CA GLY A 53 -14.92 6.77 18.12
C GLY A 53 -13.76 6.17 17.31
N ALA A 54 -12.88 5.39 17.95
CA ALA A 54 -11.78 4.68 17.30
C ALA A 54 -12.12 3.18 17.12
N VAL A 55 -13.31 2.89 16.60
CA VAL A 55 -13.63 1.57 16.05
C VAL A 55 -13.64 1.73 14.54
N GLY A 56 -12.45 1.65 13.95
CA GLY A 56 -12.30 1.83 12.51
C GLY A 56 -10.87 2.09 12.06
N GLN A 57 -9.88 1.41 12.60
CA GLN A 57 -8.77 0.88 11.80
C GLN A 57 -7.89 -0.06 12.63
N SER A 58 -7.99 -1.31 12.22
CA SER A 58 -6.95 -2.32 12.19
C SER A 58 -6.32 -2.68 13.53
N GLU A 59 -6.98 -3.67 14.14
CA GLU A 59 -6.33 -4.96 14.43
C GLU A 59 -4.80 -4.93 14.35
N LYS A 60 -4.20 -5.14 15.52
CA LYS A 60 -2.98 -5.93 15.64
C LYS A 60 -3.04 -7.13 14.69
N LYS A 61 -2.46 -6.99 13.51
CA LYS A 61 -1.50 -7.97 13.02
C LYS A 61 -0.17 -7.48 13.62
N GLU A 62 0.14 -7.84 14.86
CA GLU A 62 1.20 -8.85 15.02
C GLU A 62 1.37 -9.65 13.73
N GLU A 63 2.11 -9.06 12.78
CA GLU A 63 3.05 -9.82 12.00
C GLU A 63 3.85 -10.62 13.03
N LYS A 64 3.40 -11.86 13.27
CA LYS A 64 4.35 -12.94 13.43
C LYS A 64 5.37 -12.69 12.34
N LYS A 65 6.52 -12.15 12.75
CA LYS A 65 7.78 -12.34 12.08
C LYS A 65 7.92 -13.86 12.02
N ALA A 66 7.26 -14.47 11.03
CA ALA A 66 7.58 -15.80 10.61
C ALA A 66 9.03 -15.66 10.23
N GLU A 67 9.92 -16.16 11.08
CA GLU A 67 11.24 -16.51 10.62
C GLU A 67 11.01 -17.48 9.47
N GLU A 68 11.01 -16.93 8.26
CA GLU A 68 11.02 -17.67 7.03
C GLU A 68 12.25 -18.56 7.13
N LYS A 69 12.02 -19.85 7.40
CA LYS A 69 13.06 -20.84 7.32
C LYS A 69 13.65 -20.73 5.91
N PRO A 70 14.99 -20.75 5.78
CA PRO A 70 15.62 -20.68 4.46
C PRO A 70 14.99 -21.74 3.56
N THR A 71 14.55 -21.31 2.38
CA THR A 71 13.81 -22.14 1.43
C THR A 71 14.69 -23.23 0.80
N GLY A 72 15.99 -23.21 1.10
CA GLY A 72 17.01 -24.03 0.46
C GLY A 72 17.50 -23.44 -0.87
N ASN A 73 16.86 -22.37 -1.37
CA ASN A 73 17.30 -21.62 -2.53
C ASN A 73 17.81 -20.23 -2.09
N PRO A 74 19.13 -19.96 -2.15
CA PRO A 74 19.70 -18.69 -1.70
C PRO A 74 19.25 -17.48 -2.55
N GLU A 75 18.95 -17.68 -3.83
CA GLU A 75 18.46 -16.61 -4.71
C GLU A 75 17.03 -16.20 -4.31
N LEU A 76 16.18 -17.20 -4.02
CA LEU A 76 14.82 -16.96 -3.53
C LEU A 76 14.83 -16.29 -2.15
N ASP A 77 15.65 -16.78 -1.22
CA ASP A 77 15.76 -16.20 0.12
C ASP A 77 16.25 -14.74 0.08
N LYS A 78 17.20 -14.43 -0.80
CA LYS A 78 17.65 -13.06 -1.06
C LYS A 78 16.52 -12.20 -1.61
N MET A 79 15.80 -12.70 -2.63
CA MET A 79 14.69 -11.98 -3.25
C MET A 79 13.60 -11.65 -2.22
N LEU A 80 13.18 -12.62 -1.40
CA LEU A 80 12.16 -12.41 -0.36
C LEU A 80 12.62 -11.39 0.69
N LYS A 81 13.88 -11.44 1.11
CA LYS A 81 14.46 -10.46 2.02
C LYS A 81 14.46 -9.05 1.42
N ASP A 82 14.95 -8.90 0.19
CA ASP A 82 15.03 -7.61 -0.49
C ASP A 82 13.62 -7.05 -0.77
N GLY A 83 12.67 -7.93 -1.13
CA GLY A 83 11.26 -7.61 -1.29
C GLY A 83 10.65 -7.05 0.01
N ARG A 84 10.87 -7.72 1.15
CA ARG A 84 10.41 -7.21 2.46
C ARG A 84 10.99 -5.84 2.82
N LEU A 85 12.27 -5.61 2.50
CA LEU A 85 12.90 -4.29 2.72
C LEU A 85 12.27 -3.22 1.82
N ALA A 86 11.97 -3.55 0.56
CA ALA A 86 11.30 -2.64 -0.36
C ALA A 86 9.87 -2.30 0.08
N ILE A 87 9.09 -3.30 0.54
CA ILE A 87 7.75 -3.10 1.14
C ILE A 87 7.84 -2.17 2.35
N ALA A 88 8.78 -2.42 3.26
CA ALA A 88 8.96 -1.58 4.44
C ALA A 88 9.32 -0.13 4.09
N GLU A 89 10.13 0.06 3.04
CA GLU A 89 10.48 1.39 2.55
C GLU A 89 9.27 2.09 1.90
N MET A 90 8.43 1.37 1.14
CA MET A 90 7.17 1.93 0.62
C MET A 90 6.24 2.37 1.74
N LYS A 91 6.05 1.55 2.78
CA LYS A 91 5.27 1.92 3.98
C LYS A 91 5.81 3.18 4.67
N ARG A 92 7.13 3.30 4.76
CA ARG A 92 7.79 4.48 5.34
C ARG A 92 7.54 5.74 4.48
N LEU A 93 7.61 5.61 3.16
CA LEU A 93 7.37 6.71 2.22
C LEU A 93 5.91 7.16 2.22
N ASP A 94 4.97 6.21 2.26
CA ASP A 94 3.54 6.47 2.43
C ASP A 94 3.28 7.31 3.70
N GLY A 95 3.83 6.90 4.85
CA GLY A 95 3.68 7.66 6.09
C GLY A 95 4.34 9.05 6.11
N ASN A 96 5.24 9.34 5.17
CA ASN A 96 5.92 10.64 5.06
C ASN A 96 5.25 11.59 4.05
N ILE A 97 4.71 11.04 2.96
CA ILE A 97 4.15 11.81 1.86
C ILE A 97 2.73 12.22 2.22
N ALA A 98 2.48 13.53 2.28
CA ALA A 98 1.17 14.07 2.63
C ALA A 98 0.18 14.14 1.46
N ASP A 99 0.66 13.95 0.23
CA ASP A 99 -0.18 13.93 -0.96
C ASP A 99 -0.99 12.62 -1.01
N GLU A 100 -2.33 12.75 -0.95
CA GLU A 100 -3.24 11.60 -0.86
C GLU A 100 -3.25 10.74 -2.13
N GLU A 101 -3.05 11.32 -3.31
CA GLU A 101 -3.03 10.59 -4.58
C GLU A 101 -1.76 9.75 -4.69
N ILE A 102 -0.61 10.34 -4.33
CA ILE A 102 0.66 9.61 -4.30
C ILE A 102 0.67 8.55 -3.21
N SER A 103 0.15 8.86 -2.02
CA SER A 103 -0.03 7.87 -0.94
C SER A 103 -0.86 6.67 -1.42
N ALA A 104 -2.00 6.91 -2.08
CA ALA A 104 -2.83 5.84 -2.64
C ALA A 104 -2.06 4.98 -3.67
N ASP A 105 -1.28 5.60 -4.55
CA ASP A 105 -0.43 4.89 -5.51
C ASP A 105 0.66 4.06 -4.81
N ILE A 106 1.28 4.57 -3.73
CA ILE A 106 2.27 3.82 -2.94
C ILE A 106 1.63 2.60 -2.27
N VAL A 107 0.46 2.77 -1.65
CA VAL A 107 -0.30 1.66 -1.04
C VAL A 107 -0.64 0.61 -2.10
N ARG A 108 -0.98 1.03 -3.32
CA ARG A 108 -1.23 0.08 -4.42
C ARG A 108 0.04 -0.66 -4.83
N LEU A 109 1.17 0.03 -4.97
CA LEU A 109 2.47 -0.60 -5.26
C LEU A 109 2.88 -1.60 -4.19
N GLU A 110 2.65 -1.29 -2.92
CA GLU A 110 2.87 -2.19 -1.80
C GLU A 110 2.08 -3.49 -1.99
N GLN A 111 0.76 -3.38 -2.13
CA GLN A 111 -0.15 -4.52 -2.27
C GLN A 111 0.20 -5.40 -3.48
N VAL A 112 0.52 -4.80 -4.61
CA VAL A 112 0.89 -5.53 -5.83
C VAL A 112 2.25 -6.21 -5.66
N SER A 113 3.22 -5.53 -5.06
CA SER A 113 4.54 -6.10 -4.78
C SER A 113 4.47 -7.27 -3.80
N GLU A 114 3.66 -7.17 -2.74
CA GLU A 114 3.41 -8.28 -1.81
C GLU A 114 2.85 -9.49 -2.55
N LYS A 115 1.84 -9.31 -3.41
CA LYS A 115 1.27 -10.38 -4.23
C LYS A 115 2.28 -11.01 -5.19
N ILE A 116 3.14 -10.21 -5.83
CA ILE A 116 4.22 -10.70 -6.69
C ILE A 116 5.16 -11.60 -5.90
N PHE A 117 5.61 -11.16 -4.72
CA PHE A 117 6.53 -11.93 -3.89
C PHE A 117 5.88 -13.19 -3.33
N ASP A 118 4.61 -13.11 -2.94
CA ASP A 118 3.83 -14.26 -2.50
C ASP A 118 3.70 -15.31 -3.61
N GLN A 119 3.43 -14.88 -4.84
CA GLN A 119 3.32 -15.78 -5.99
C GLN A 119 4.63 -16.52 -6.30
N VAL A 120 5.76 -15.83 -6.19
CA VAL A 120 7.09 -16.43 -6.39
C VAL A 120 7.52 -17.28 -5.19
N ARG A 121 7.07 -16.95 -3.98
CA ARG A 121 7.25 -17.82 -2.80
C ARG A 121 6.51 -19.15 -2.99
N GLN A 122 5.29 -19.11 -3.51
CA GLN A 122 4.47 -20.30 -3.76
C GLN A 122 5.00 -21.14 -4.92
N ASP A 123 5.47 -20.51 -5.99
CA ASP A 123 6.10 -21.17 -7.12
C ASP A 123 7.48 -20.56 -7.45
N PRO A 124 8.57 -21.07 -6.82
CA PRO A 124 9.93 -20.60 -7.07
C PRO A 124 10.39 -20.67 -8.52
N LYS A 125 9.73 -21.44 -9.39
CA LYS A 125 10.06 -21.50 -10.83
C LYS A 125 9.77 -20.17 -11.54
N LYS A 126 8.94 -19.31 -10.96
CA LYS A 126 8.61 -17.98 -11.47
C LYS A 126 9.71 -16.93 -11.15
N LEU A 127 10.68 -17.25 -10.30
CA LEU A 127 11.76 -16.33 -9.88
C LEU A 127 12.50 -15.66 -11.07
N PRO A 128 12.87 -16.35 -12.16
CA PRO A 128 13.54 -15.71 -13.30
C PRO A 128 12.67 -14.66 -14.00
N GLN A 129 11.34 -14.81 -13.96
CA GLN A 129 10.41 -13.87 -14.62
C GLN A 129 10.37 -12.50 -13.93
N ILE A 130 10.67 -12.46 -12.62
CA ILE A 130 10.68 -11.21 -11.84
C ILE A 130 12.09 -10.63 -11.64
N ARG A 131 13.14 -11.22 -12.22
CA ARG A 131 14.52 -10.76 -11.97
C ARG A 131 14.72 -9.29 -12.35
N LYS A 132 14.23 -8.87 -13.53
CA LYS A 132 14.32 -7.47 -13.97
C LYS A 132 13.46 -6.54 -13.10
N PHE A 133 12.33 -7.03 -12.61
CA PHE A 133 11.51 -6.31 -11.64
C PHE A 133 12.30 -6.00 -10.37
N MET A 134 12.97 -7.01 -9.81
CA MET A 134 13.78 -6.87 -8.60
C MET A 134 15.03 -6.00 -8.78
N ASP A 135 15.76 -6.20 -9.89
CA ASP A 135 17.08 -5.59 -10.06
C ASP A 135 17.02 -4.16 -10.60
N TYR A 136 15.92 -3.78 -11.27
CA TYR A 136 15.83 -2.50 -11.97
C TYR A 136 14.57 -1.71 -11.64
N TYR A 137 13.38 -2.29 -11.86
CA TYR A 137 12.13 -1.52 -11.76
C TYR A 137 11.82 -1.13 -10.31
N LEU A 138 11.83 -2.08 -9.39
CA LEU A 138 11.51 -1.84 -7.98
C LEU A 138 12.47 -0.83 -7.30
N PRO A 139 13.81 -0.96 -7.42
CA PRO A 139 14.72 0.04 -6.85
C PRO A 139 14.59 1.42 -7.49
N THR A 140 14.24 1.49 -8.78
CA THR A 140 14.05 2.76 -9.48
C THR A 140 12.78 3.46 -9.00
N THR A 141 11.69 2.73 -8.81
CA THR A 141 10.45 3.26 -8.19
C THR A 141 10.73 3.84 -6.80
N LEU A 142 11.44 3.11 -5.95
CA LEU A 142 11.82 3.60 -4.61
C LEU A 142 12.67 4.88 -4.66
N LYS A 143 13.60 4.99 -5.63
CA LYS A 143 14.40 6.21 -5.82
C LYS A 143 13.55 7.40 -6.22
N LEU A 144 12.55 7.20 -7.08
CA LEU A 144 11.64 8.24 -7.54
C LEU A 144 10.75 8.74 -6.39
N LEU A 145 10.16 7.82 -5.63
CA LEU A 145 9.37 8.16 -4.44
C LEU A 145 10.20 8.89 -3.38
N ASN A 146 11.43 8.45 -3.13
CA ASN A 146 12.35 9.17 -2.24
C ASN A 146 12.71 10.57 -2.76
N ALA A 147 12.82 10.76 -4.08
CA ALA A 147 13.04 12.07 -4.66
C ALA A 147 11.82 12.98 -4.50
N TYR A 148 10.62 12.42 -4.63
CA TYR A 148 9.36 13.11 -4.36
C TYR A 148 9.24 13.54 -2.91
N ASP A 149 9.42 12.62 -1.94
CA ASP A 149 9.39 12.90 -0.49
C ASP A 149 10.34 14.06 -0.13
N ARG A 150 11.58 14.01 -0.62
CA ARG A 150 12.54 15.10 -0.41
C ARG A 150 12.09 16.41 -1.02
N ALA A 151 11.60 16.41 -2.27
CA ALA A 151 11.17 17.62 -2.96
C ALA A 151 9.96 18.27 -2.28
N ALA A 152 8.98 17.46 -1.87
CA ALA A 152 7.79 17.89 -1.15
C ALA A 152 8.15 18.45 0.24
N GLY A 153 9.14 17.87 0.93
CA GLY A 153 9.59 18.29 2.26
C GLY A 153 10.37 19.61 2.31
N VAL A 154 10.83 20.16 1.18
CA VAL A 154 11.61 21.43 1.16
C VAL A 154 10.76 22.63 1.62
N GLY A 155 9.43 22.57 1.48
CA GLY A 155 8.52 23.62 1.98
C GLY A 155 8.63 24.97 1.25
N VAL A 156 9.37 25.03 0.15
CA VAL A 156 9.51 26.20 -0.73
C VAL A 156 9.11 25.79 -2.13
N SER A 157 8.15 26.51 -2.73
CA SER A 157 7.75 26.30 -4.11
C SER A 157 8.74 26.98 -5.05
N GLY A 158 9.53 26.18 -5.77
CA GLY A 158 10.36 26.62 -6.89
C GLY A 158 9.93 25.92 -8.18
N GLU A 159 10.13 26.55 -9.33
CA GLU A 159 9.71 26.02 -10.64
C GLU A 159 10.25 24.60 -10.90
N ASN A 160 11.53 24.37 -10.59
CA ASN A 160 12.15 23.05 -10.73
C ASN A 160 11.57 22.01 -9.75
N ILE A 161 11.21 22.41 -8.53
CA ILE A 161 10.63 21.51 -7.52
C ILE A 161 9.25 21.05 -7.99
N ASN A 162 8.39 22.00 -8.38
CA ASN A 162 7.06 21.71 -8.89
C ASN A 162 7.11 20.83 -10.15
N ALA A 163 8.04 21.11 -11.07
CA ALA A 163 8.23 20.28 -12.25
C ALA A 163 8.66 18.84 -11.92
N THR A 164 9.49 18.64 -10.89
CA THR A 164 9.85 17.31 -10.41
C THR A 164 8.66 16.59 -9.78
N LEU A 165 7.89 17.27 -8.91
CA LEU A 165 6.71 16.69 -8.27
C LEU A 165 5.71 16.19 -9.33
N HIS A 166 5.32 17.04 -10.27
CA HIS A 166 4.39 16.68 -11.34
C HIS A 166 4.89 15.55 -12.25
N LYS A 167 6.19 15.50 -12.54
CA LYS A 167 6.75 14.39 -13.34
C LYS A 167 6.65 13.06 -12.61
N VAL A 168 6.90 13.04 -11.31
CA VAL A 168 6.76 11.82 -10.52
C VAL A 168 5.28 11.45 -10.41
N GLU A 169 4.40 12.40 -10.07
CA GLU A 169 2.94 12.19 -10.02
C GLU A 169 2.41 11.55 -11.31
N GLY A 170 2.74 12.12 -12.47
CA GLY A 170 2.30 11.57 -13.76
C GLY A 170 2.87 10.18 -14.06
N MET A 171 4.04 9.86 -13.53
CA MET A 171 4.69 8.57 -13.76
C MET A 171 4.19 7.48 -12.80
N MET A 172 3.75 7.84 -11.59
CA MET A 172 3.32 6.88 -10.56
C MET A 172 2.21 5.95 -11.04
N LYS A 173 1.16 6.48 -11.66
CA LYS A 173 0.09 5.68 -12.28
C LYS A 173 0.60 4.67 -13.31
N THR A 174 1.59 5.07 -14.11
CA THR A 174 2.21 4.19 -15.12
C THR A 174 3.02 3.07 -14.47
N ILE A 175 3.72 3.38 -13.37
CA ILE A 175 4.48 2.38 -12.59
C ILE A 175 3.52 1.39 -11.94
N VAL A 176 2.43 1.85 -11.32
CA VAL A 176 1.38 0.99 -10.73
C VAL A 176 0.84 0.01 -11.77
N ALA A 177 0.40 0.51 -12.93
CA ALA A 177 -0.11 -0.34 -14.00
C ALA A 177 0.93 -1.35 -14.52
N ALA A 178 2.21 -0.97 -14.58
CA ALA A 178 3.28 -1.88 -14.97
C ALA A 178 3.51 -2.99 -13.93
N PHE A 179 3.37 -2.69 -12.64
CA PHE A 179 3.49 -3.67 -11.56
C PHE A 179 2.30 -4.63 -11.59
N GLU A 180 1.08 -4.14 -11.83
CA GLU A 180 -0.11 -4.98 -12.00
C GLU A 180 0.04 -5.92 -13.19
N LYS A 181 0.50 -5.41 -14.33
CA LYS A 181 0.81 -6.24 -15.50
C LYS A 181 1.89 -7.28 -15.22
N GLN A 182 2.89 -6.94 -14.41
CA GLN A 182 3.92 -7.90 -13.99
C GLN A 182 3.33 -9.00 -13.11
N LEU A 183 2.38 -8.67 -12.22
CA LEU A 183 1.64 -9.66 -11.43
C LEU A 183 0.79 -10.56 -12.32
N ASP A 184 0.03 -9.98 -13.25
CA ASP A 184 -0.83 -10.73 -14.17
C ASP A 184 -0.02 -11.70 -15.04
N ALA A 185 1.17 -11.28 -15.51
CA ALA A 185 2.07 -12.12 -16.28
C ALA A 185 2.50 -13.39 -15.51
N LEU A 186 2.58 -13.35 -14.17
CA LEU A 186 2.92 -14.52 -13.35
C LEU A 186 1.81 -15.57 -13.33
N PHE A 187 0.57 -15.22 -13.70
CA PHE A 187 -0.54 -16.16 -13.85
C PHE A 187 -0.69 -16.69 -15.28
N GLY A 188 0.08 -16.16 -16.25
CA GLY A 188 -0.07 -16.50 -17.66
C GLY A 188 0.13 -18.00 -17.98
N SER A 189 1.12 -18.65 -17.37
CA SER A 189 1.34 -20.09 -17.58
C SER A 189 0.22 -20.94 -16.95
N GLU A 190 -0.27 -20.56 -15.79
CA GLU A 190 -1.35 -21.26 -15.08
C GLU A 190 -2.68 -21.12 -15.82
N ALA A 191 -2.95 -19.94 -16.41
CA ALA A 191 -4.10 -19.72 -17.26
C ALA A 191 -4.08 -20.64 -18.51
N LEU A 192 -2.90 -20.87 -19.11
CA LEU A 192 -2.75 -21.79 -20.24
C LEU A 192 -3.00 -23.25 -19.84
N ASP A 193 -2.44 -23.67 -18.70
CA ASP A 193 -2.64 -25.03 -18.19
C ASP A 193 -4.13 -25.29 -17.91
N ILE A 194 -4.80 -24.36 -17.21
CA ILE A 194 -6.25 -24.44 -16.95
C ILE A 194 -7.05 -24.46 -18.25
N SER A 195 -6.69 -23.65 -19.25
CA SER A 195 -7.39 -23.64 -20.55
C SER A 195 -7.27 -24.98 -21.29
N THR A 196 -6.13 -25.65 -21.13
CA THR A 196 -5.89 -26.98 -21.70
C THR A 196 -6.72 -28.02 -20.97
N ASP A 197 -6.75 -27.98 -19.64
CA ASP A 197 -7.56 -28.89 -18.82
C ASP A 197 -9.07 -28.73 -19.09
N ILE A 198 -9.55 -27.49 -19.25
CA ILE A 198 -10.92 -27.20 -19.67
C ILE A 198 -11.20 -27.83 -21.03
N THR A 199 -10.32 -27.62 -22.01
CA THR A 199 -10.47 -28.18 -23.36
C THR A 199 -10.51 -29.72 -23.33
N VAL A 200 -9.68 -30.35 -22.51
CA VAL A 200 -9.70 -31.81 -22.34
C VAL A 200 -11.01 -32.28 -21.72
N LEU A 201 -11.46 -31.61 -20.65
CA LEU A 201 -12.72 -31.92 -19.98
C LEU A 201 -13.92 -31.77 -20.93
N GLU A 202 -13.98 -30.68 -21.69
CA GLU A 202 -15.01 -30.43 -22.70
C GLU A 202 -15.04 -31.54 -23.76
N ASN A 203 -13.87 -31.96 -24.25
CA ASN A 203 -13.77 -33.07 -25.21
C ASN A 203 -14.24 -34.40 -24.61
N MET A 204 -13.95 -34.67 -23.34
CA MET A 204 -14.45 -35.88 -22.66
C MET A 204 -15.97 -35.84 -22.50
N MET A 205 -16.53 -34.71 -22.05
CA MET A 205 -17.97 -34.53 -21.91
C MET A 205 -18.71 -34.65 -23.25
N ALA A 206 -18.13 -34.10 -24.32
CA ALA A 206 -18.70 -34.21 -25.66
C ALA A 206 -18.72 -35.67 -26.15
N ARG A 207 -17.65 -36.44 -25.89
CA ARG A 207 -17.58 -37.87 -26.22
C ARG A 207 -18.59 -38.72 -25.43
N GLU A 208 -18.92 -38.30 -24.22
CA GLU A 208 -19.93 -38.94 -23.36
C GLU A 208 -21.36 -38.48 -23.66
N GLY A 209 -21.55 -37.55 -24.62
CA GLY A 209 -22.87 -37.00 -24.96
C GLY A 209 -23.44 -36.07 -23.89
N LEU A 210 -22.59 -35.57 -22.99
CA LEU A 210 -22.97 -34.65 -21.90
C LEU A 210 -22.93 -33.17 -22.34
N THR A 211 -22.41 -32.87 -23.54
CA THR A 211 -22.42 -31.54 -24.15
C THR A 211 -22.72 -31.61 -25.65
N GLU A 212 -23.51 -30.66 -26.16
CA GLU A 212 -24.01 -30.66 -27.55
C GLU A 212 -23.04 -30.02 -28.56
N SER A 213 -21.96 -29.36 -28.13
CA SER A 213 -20.90 -28.80 -29.00
C SER A 213 -19.70 -28.32 -28.17
N PRO A 214 -18.46 -28.36 -28.71
CA PRO A 214 -17.34 -27.67 -28.07
C PRO A 214 -17.64 -26.17 -28.07
N LEU A 215 -17.72 -25.56 -26.88
CA LEU A 215 -17.81 -24.11 -26.75
C LEU A 215 -16.50 -23.55 -27.32
N LYS A 216 -16.60 -22.70 -28.34
CA LYS A 216 -15.41 -22.05 -28.91
C LYS A 216 -14.80 -21.18 -27.82
N ALA A 217 -13.73 -21.67 -27.20
CA ALA A 217 -12.85 -20.86 -26.37
C ALA A 217 -12.41 -19.64 -27.19
N GLU A 218 -12.79 -18.45 -26.74
CA GLU A 218 -12.29 -17.19 -27.27
C GLU A 218 -10.77 -17.19 -27.06
N SER A 219 -10.03 -17.44 -28.15
CA SER A 219 -8.57 -17.46 -28.12
C SER A 219 -8.04 -16.08 -27.78
N VAL A 220 -7.27 -15.97 -26.70
CA VAL A 220 -6.45 -14.79 -26.39
C VAL A 220 -5.58 -14.47 -27.62
N PRO A 221 -5.52 -13.21 -28.12
CA PRO A 221 -4.76 -12.89 -29.32
C PRO A 221 -3.27 -13.19 -29.12
N LYS A 222 -2.68 -13.96 -30.05
CA LYS A 222 -1.23 -14.00 -30.22
C LYS A 222 -0.81 -12.70 -30.91
N GLU A 223 -0.22 -11.77 -30.16
CA GLU A 223 0.61 -10.74 -30.78
C GLU A 223 1.91 -11.38 -31.28
N ASP A 224 1.87 -11.90 -32.52
CA ASP A 224 3.07 -12.27 -33.27
C ASP A 224 3.73 -10.97 -33.77
N GLY A 225 4.55 -10.36 -32.91
CA GLY A 225 5.41 -9.24 -33.26
C GLY A 225 6.62 -9.72 -34.07
N ASP A 226 6.44 -9.90 -35.38
CA ASP A 226 7.50 -10.08 -36.36
C ASP A 226 8.32 -8.77 -36.49
N PHE A 227 9.28 -8.56 -35.59
CA PHE A 227 10.28 -7.49 -35.74
C PHE A 227 11.31 -7.93 -36.78
N LYS A 228 11.00 -7.65 -38.04
CA LYS A 228 11.96 -7.68 -39.14
C LYS A 228 13.06 -6.65 -38.89
N LEU A 229 14.26 -7.14 -38.57
CA LEU A 229 15.51 -6.38 -38.60
C LEU A 229 15.87 -6.08 -40.07
N GLU A 230 15.81 -4.82 -40.47
CA GLU A 230 16.61 -4.33 -41.59
C GLU A 230 17.79 -3.52 -41.03
N LEU A 231 18.99 -3.82 -41.55
CA LEU A 231 20.27 -3.25 -41.18
C LEU A 231 20.37 -1.75 -41.49
#